data_AF-A0A6I3WNG1-F1
#
_entry.id   AF-A0A6I3WNG1-F1
#
_cell.length_a   1.000
_cell.length_b   1.000
_cell.length_c   1.000
_cell.angle_alpha   90.00
_cell.angle_beta   90.00
_cell.angle_gamma   90.00
#
_symmetry.space_group_name_H-M   'P 1'
#
loop_
_entity.id
_entity.type
_entity.pdbx_description
1 polymer ?
#
loop_
_entity_poly.entity_id
_entity_poly.type
_entity_poly.pdbx_seq_one_letter_code
_entity_poly.pdbx_strand_id
1 'polypeptide(L)'
;MNPQTWWYLSRGSGVVAWVMLAATNLWGILLVTRMLRAVDRPAWLLDLHRWLGALAILTTGIHLGALVADNYAHFGWKEILVPNGCVGNCWPHASKTAAVTWGVIAMYIVVVVELSSLMMRKLPRKLWHSIHLFSYVAFAMATVHGALAGTDRGNTAYIAAVGAVTGGIILAAIGRILVARGKAKVRAERVAGPPSGSESAVS
;
A
#
# COMPACT_ATOMS: atom_id res chain seq x y z
N MET A 1 -23.65 21.32 -10.80
CA MET A 1 -23.34 20.69 -9.51
C MET A 1 -22.73 21.72 -8.59
N ASN A 2 -23.00 21.68 -7.28
CA ASN A 2 -22.44 22.63 -6.32
C ASN A 2 -20.91 22.38 -6.19
N PRO A 3 -20.05 23.41 -6.25
CA PRO A 3 -18.60 23.26 -6.05
C PRO A 3 -18.23 22.49 -4.77
N GLN A 4 -19.01 22.63 -3.70
CA GLN A 4 -18.79 21.90 -2.45
C GLN A 4 -18.88 20.38 -2.64
N THR A 5 -19.69 19.89 -3.58
CA THR A 5 -19.82 18.46 -3.86
C THR A 5 -18.49 17.86 -4.34
N TRP A 6 -17.77 18.54 -5.23
CA TRP A 6 -16.49 18.07 -5.75
C TRP A 6 -15.39 18.09 -4.69
N TRP A 7 -15.40 19.11 -3.83
CA TRP A 7 -14.52 19.20 -2.67
C TRP A 7 -14.73 18.03 -1.69
N TYR A 8 -15.98 17.74 -1.29
CA TYR A 8 -16.27 16.61 -0.41
C TYR A 8 -15.97 15.27 -1.08
N LEU A 9 -16.27 15.14 -2.37
CA LEU A 9 -16.03 13.91 -3.13
C LEU A 9 -14.53 13.62 -3.26
N SER A 10 -13.70 14.62 -3.62
CA SER A 10 -12.25 14.44 -3.75
C SER A 10 -11.62 14.02 -2.42
N ARG A 11 -12.02 14.64 -1.30
CA ARG A 11 -11.53 14.24 0.03
C ARG A 11 -12.03 12.86 0.46
N GLY A 12 -13.33 12.61 0.35
CA GLY A 12 -13.93 11.34 0.76
C GLY A 12 -13.35 10.17 -0.02
N SER A 13 -13.28 10.28 -1.34
CA SER A 13 -12.69 9.25 -2.21
C SER A 13 -11.20 9.04 -1.95
N GLY A 14 -10.43 10.09 -1.62
CA GLY A 14 -9.01 9.95 -1.24
C GLY A 14 -8.82 9.16 0.06
N VAL A 15 -9.64 9.41 1.08
CA VAL A 15 -9.62 8.62 2.33
C VAL A 15 -10.02 7.17 2.07
N VAL A 16 -11.09 6.95 1.28
CA VAL A 16 -11.53 5.58 0.93
C VAL A 16 -10.45 4.85 0.14
N ALA A 17 -9.79 5.51 -0.82
CA ALA A 17 -8.69 4.92 -1.58
C ALA A 17 -7.53 4.49 -0.66
N TRP A 18 -7.18 5.33 0.31
CA TRP A 18 -6.17 4.99 1.32
C TRP A 18 -6.59 3.79 2.18
N VAL A 19 -7.85 3.73 2.62
CA VAL A 19 -8.38 2.60 3.39
C VAL A 19 -8.36 1.30 2.58
N MET A 20 -8.77 1.34 1.30
CA MET A 20 -8.72 0.16 0.43
C MET A 20 -7.29 -0.31 0.20
N LEU A 21 -6.34 0.63 0.02
CA LEU A 21 -4.91 0.33 -0.11
C LEU A 21 -4.32 -0.26 1.18
N ALA A 22 -4.73 0.25 2.35
CA ALA A 22 -4.36 -0.29 3.65
C ALA A 22 -4.88 -1.72 3.84
N ALA A 23 -6.18 -1.90 3.57
CA ALA A 23 -6.88 -3.17 3.69
C ALA A 23 -6.25 -4.24 2.78
N THR A 24 -5.98 -3.93 1.50
CA THR A 24 -5.37 -4.89 0.58
C THR A 24 -3.96 -5.30 1.01
N ASN A 25 -3.14 -4.37 1.53
CA ASN A 25 -1.81 -4.69 2.06
C ASN A 25 -1.88 -5.59 3.30
N LEU A 26 -2.78 -5.29 4.24
CA LEU A 26 -3.01 -6.12 5.43
C LEU A 26 -3.50 -7.52 5.03
N TRP A 27 -4.45 -7.59 4.09
CA TRP A 27 -4.97 -8.86 3.57
C TRP A 27 -3.90 -9.69 2.89
N GLY A 28 -3.01 -9.06 2.12
CA GLY A 28 -1.87 -9.71 1.48
C GLY A 28 -0.90 -10.32 2.50
N ILE A 29 -0.68 -9.64 3.63
CA ILE A 29 0.12 -10.19 4.75
C ILE A 29 -0.57 -11.42 5.33
N LEU A 30 -1.86 -11.32 5.67
CA LEU A 30 -2.64 -12.43 6.25
C LEU A 30 -2.65 -13.67 5.34
N LEU A 31 -2.79 -13.46 4.03
CA LEU A 31 -2.81 -14.52 3.01
C LEU A 31 -1.48 -15.29 3.00
N VAL A 32 -0.34 -14.58 3.07
CA VAL A 32 0.99 -15.21 3.02
C VAL A 32 1.40 -15.83 4.34
N THR A 33 1.08 -15.19 5.48
CA THR A 33 1.45 -15.70 6.80
C THR A 33 0.58 -16.89 7.22
N ARG A 34 -0.61 -17.06 6.61
CA ARG A 34 -1.59 -18.10 6.97
C ARG A 34 -1.94 -18.02 8.46
N MET A 35 -2.01 -16.82 9.02
CA MET A 35 -2.34 -16.61 10.44
C MET A 35 -3.76 -17.09 10.79
N LEU A 36 -4.67 -17.10 9.81
CA LEU A 36 -6.05 -17.56 9.97
C LEU A 36 -6.26 -19.01 9.51
N ARG A 37 -5.20 -19.81 9.38
CA ARG A 37 -5.24 -21.18 8.80
C ARG A 37 -6.29 -22.12 9.40
N ALA A 38 -6.68 -21.90 10.65
CA ALA A 38 -7.68 -22.70 11.35
C ALA A 38 -9.12 -22.46 10.85
N VAL A 39 -9.40 -21.30 10.24
CA VAL A 39 -10.75 -20.86 9.85
C VAL A 39 -10.81 -20.34 8.42
N ASP A 40 -9.66 -20.15 7.75
CA ASP A 40 -9.59 -19.51 6.43
C ASP A 40 -9.86 -20.46 5.24
N ARG A 41 -10.50 -19.91 4.21
CA ARG A 41 -10.51 -20.49 2.87
C ARG A 41 -9.57 -19.68 1.98
N PRO A 42 -8.42 -20.23 1.54
CA PRO A 42 -7.39 -19.46 0.83
C PRO A 42 -7.90 -18.87 -0.50
N ALA A 43 -8.85 -19.55 -1.16
CA ALA A 43 -9.49 -19.02 -2.37
C ALA A 43 -10.28 -17.73 -2.10
N TRP A 44 -11.02 -17.68 -0.98
CA TRP A 44 -11.80 -16.51 -0.59
C TRP A 44 -10.91 -15.34 -0.14
N LEU A 45 -9.84 -15.62 0.61
CA LEU A 45 -8.86 -14.59 0.98
C LEU A 45 -8.21 -13.96 -0.25
N LEU A 46 -7.85 -14.78 -1.24
CA LEU A 46 -7.29 -14.28 -2.49
C LEU A 46 -8.32 -13.47 -3.28
N ASP A 47 -9.56 -13.92 -3.37
CA ASP A 47 -10.62 -13.20 -4.06
C ASP A 47 -10.88 -11.83 -3.43
N LEU A 48 -10.99 -11.78 -2.10
CA LEU A 48 -11.16 -10.53 -1.37
C LEU A 48 -9.95 -9.59 -1.54
N HIS A 49 -8.71 -10.10 -1.53
CA HIS A 49 -7.53 -9.27 -1.81
C HIS A 49 -7.59 -8.63 -3.20
N ARG A 50 -8.06 -9.37 -4.22
CA ARG A 50 -8.23 -8.85 -5.59
C ARG A 50 -9.34 -7.79 -5.65
N TRP A 51 -10.47 -8.01 -4.98
CA TRP A 51 -11.53 -7.02 -4.88
C TRP A 51 -11.08 -5.74 -4.16
N LEU A 52 -10.34 -5.85 -3.07
CA LEU A 52 -9.78 -4.70 -2.35
C LEU A 52 -8.78 -3.92 -3.23
N GLY A 53 -7.94 -4.62 -3.99
CA GLY A 53 -7.03 -3.99 -4.97
C GLY A 53 -7.80 -3.23 -6.06
N ALA A 54 -8.83 -3.86 -6.64
CA ALA A 54 -9.67 -3.23 -7.66
C ALA A 54 -10.41 -2.00 -7.11
N LEU A 55 -10.95 -2.08 -5.89
CA LEU A 55 -11.60 -0.95 -5.22
C LEU A 55 -10.60 0.18 -4.93
N ALA A 56 -9.35 -0.12 -4.56
CA ALA A 56 -8.31 0.89 -4.36
C ALA A 56 -8.02 1.66 -5.67
N ILE A 57 -7.91 0.96 -6.81
CA ILE A 57 -7.75 1.59 -8.13
C ILE A 57 -8.97 2.44 -8.49
N LEU A 58 -10.18 1.89 -8.34
CA LEU A 58 -11.42 2.58 -8.68
C LEU A 58 -11.59 3.87 -7.88
N THR A 59 -11.41 3.79 -6.56
CA THR A 59 -11.56 4.95 -5.67
C THR A 59 -10.44 5.98 -5.87
N THR A 60 -9.23 5.55 -6.24
CA THR A 60 -8.17 6.44 -6.72
C THR A 60 -8.60 7.16 -8.01
N GLY A 61 -9.19 6.44 -8.97
CA GLY A 61 -9.72 7.04 -10.19
C GLY A 61 -10.80 8.09 -9.92
N ILE A 62 -11.72 7.80 -9.00
CA ILE A 62 -12.75 8.74 -8.54
C ILE A 62 -12.10 9.97 -7.89
N HIS A 63 -11.08 9.77 -7.04
CA HIS A 63 -10.34 10.84 -6.41
C HIS A 63 -9.69 11.78 -7.43
N LEU A 64 -8.99 11.23 -8.43
CA LEU A 64 -8.38 12.02 -9.50
C LEU A 64 -9.43 12.74 -10.35
N GLY A 65 -10.52 12.06 -10.73
CA GLY A 65 -11.61 12.67 -11.49
C GLY A 65 -12.28 13.82 -10.74
N ALA A 66 -12.49 13.66 -9.43
CA ALA A 66 -13.04 14.69 -8.57
C ALA A 66 -12.08 15.88 -8.41
N LEU A 67 -10.76 15.65 -8.32
CA LEU A 67 -9.77 16.74 -8.29
C LEU A 67 -9.78 17.59 -9.56
N VAL A 68 -9.89 16.95 -10.74
CA VAL A 68 -10.01 17.66 -12.02
C VAL A 68 -11.33 18.43 -12.11
N ALA A 69 -12.42 17.85 -11.61
CA ALA A 69 -13.75 18.45 -11.66
C ALA A 69 -13.95 19.61 -10.66
N ASP A 70 -13.29 19.58 -9.50
CA ASP A 70 -13.39 20.63 -8.48
C ASP A 70 -12.86 21.97 -9.00
N ASN A 71 -11.86 21.96 -9.90
CA ASN A 71 -11.25 23.12 -10.58
C ASN A 71 -10.83 24.29 -9.65
N TYR A 72 -10.90 24.09 -8.34
CA TYR A 72 -10.70 25.09 -7.29
C TYR A 72 -9.22 25.43 -7.09
N ALA A 73 -8.32 24.56 -7.56
CA ALA A 73 -6.86 24.71 -7.42
C ALA A 73 -6.12 24.87 -8.76
N HIS A 74 -6.82 25.20 -9.86
CA HIS A 74 -6.25 25.21 -11.22
C HIS A 74 -5.51 23.90 -11.57
N PHE A 75 -6.06 22.79 -11.08
CA PHE A 75 -5.48 21.46 -11.23
C PHE A 75 -5.88 20.85 -12.58
N GLY A 76 -4.94 20.78 -13.52
CA GLY A 76 -5.14 20.11 -14.80
C GLY A 76 -4.57 18.69 -14.82
N TRP A 77 -4.71 18.04 -15.98
CA TRP A 77 -4.16 16.70 -16.21
C TRP A 77 -2.63 16.67 -16.17
N LYS A 78 -1.96 17.79 -16.47
CA LYS A 78 -0.49 17.88 -16.44
C LYS A 78 0.05 17.76 -15.01
N GLU A 79 -0.65 18.36 -14.05
CA GLU A 79 -0.30 18.39 -12.63
C GLU A 79 -0.45 16.99 -11.98
N ILE A 80 -1.34 16.16 -12.54
CA ILE A 80 -1.59 14.78 -12.10
C ILE A 80 -0.61 13.78 -12.73
N LEU A 81 -0.14 14.05 -13.95
CA LEU A 81 0.68 13.13 -14.73
C LEU A 81 2.16 13.48 -14.78
N VAL A 82 2.59 14.55 -14.09
CA VAL A 82 4.00 14.95 -14.05
C VAL A 82 4.39 15.20 -12.60
N PRO A 83 5.34 14.43 -12.03
CA PRO A 83 5.95 14.76 -10.75
C PRO A 83 6.47 16.19 -10.77
N ASN A 84 6.18 17.00 -9.74
CA ASN A 84 6.46 18.45 -9.70
C ASN A 84 5.68 19.32 -10.71
N GLY A 85 4.67 18.81 -11.41
CA GLY A 85 3.85 19.61 -12.33
C GLY A 85 3.16 20.81 -11.68
N CYS A 86 3.02 20.79 -10.35
CA CYS A 86 2.44 21.87 -9.55
C CYS A 86 3.41 22.96 -9.06
N VAL A 87 4.71 22.89 -9.38
CA VAL A 87 5.67 23.94 -8.98
C VAL A 87 5.28 25.25 -9.67
N GLY A 88 4.85 26.25 -8.90
CA GLY A 88 4.52 27.62 -9.37
C GLY A 88 3.06 27.87 -9.77
N ASN A 89 2.25 26.83 -10.00
CA ASN A 89 0.89 27.00 -10.57
C ASN A 89 -0.26 26.67 -9.60
N CYS A 90 -0.07 25.74 -8.65
CA CYS A 90 -1.19 25.18 -7.90
C CYS A 90 -1.34 25.76 -6.49
N TRP A 91 -0.26 26.28 -5.90
CA TRP A 91 -0.26 26.82 -4.53
C TRP A 91 1.05 27.57 -4.19
N PRO A 92 1.02 28.63 -3.34
CA PRO A 92 2.23 29.35 -2.92
C PRO A 92 3.15 28.60 -1.92
N HIS A 93 2.73 27.46 -1.37
CA HIS A 93 3.53 26.70 -0.38
C HIS A 93 4.12 25.39 -0.94
N ALA A 94 5.44 25.28 -0.88
CA ALA A 94 6.22 24.11 -1.31
C ALA A 94 5.80 22.77 -0.66
N SER A 95 5.27 22.81 0.57
CA SER A 95 4.80 21.61 1.29
C SER A 95 3.61 20.93 0.61
N LYS A 96 2.75 21.68 -0.08
CA LYS A 96 1.61 21.15 -0.83
C LYS A 96 2.07 20.53 -2.16
N THR A 97 3.06 21.12 -2.82
CA THR A 97 3.66 20.56 -4.04
C THR A 97 4.36 19.22 -3.79
N ALA A 98 5.07 19.11 -2.67
CA ALA A 98 5.65 17.84 -2.23
C ALA A 98 4.56 16.79 -1.97
N ALA A 99 3.47 17.16 -1.29
CA ALA A 99 2.34 16.26 -1.04
C ALA A 99 1.78 15.68 -2.35
N VAL A 100 1.52 16.52 -3.35
CA VAL A 100 1.02 16.09 -4.66
C VAL A 100 1.99 15.12 -5.34
N THR A 101 3.28 15.44 -5.32
CA THR A 101 4.32 14.60 -5.93
C THR A 101 4.36 13.20 -5.32
N TRP A 102 4.25 13.08 -3.99
CA TRP A 102 4.11 11.78 -3.32
C TRP A 102 2.88 11.01 -3.79
N GLY A 103 1.75 11.70 -3.99
CA GLY A 103 0.52 11.10 -4.51
C GLY A 103 0.66 10.58 -5.94
N VAL A 104 1.29 11.37 -6.83
CA VAL A 104 1.54 10.99 -8.23
C VAL A 104 2.47 9.76 -8.32
N ILE A 105 3.56 9.76 -7.56
CA ILE A 105 4.48 8.61 -7.53
C ILE A 105 3.79 7.38 -6.95
N ALA A 106 3.02 7.53 -5.87
CA ALA A 106 2.23 6.44 -5.30
C ALA A 106 1.24 5.86 -6.33
N MET A 107 0.53 6.71 -7.05
CA MET A 107 -0.39 6.31 -8.12
C MET A 107 0.32 5.47 -9.17
N TYR A 108 1.49 5.89 -9.66
CA TYR A 108 2.25 5.10 -10.63
C TYR A 108 2.66 3.74 -10.10
N ILE A 109 3.12 3.68 -8.85
CA ILE A 109 3.48 2.40 -8.22
C ILE A 109 2.24 1.50 -8.14
N VAL A 110 1.09 2.01 -7.69
CA VAL A 110 -0.15 1.22 -7.60
C VAL A 110 -0.58 0.70 -8.98
N VAL A 111 -0.51 1.54 -10.03
CA VAL A 111 -0.82 1.13 -11.41
C VAL A 111 0.14 0.04 -11.89
N VAL A 112 1.45 0.18 -11.67
CA VAL A 112 2.44 -0.83 -12.05
C VAL A 112 2.22 -2.14 -11.30
N VAL A 113 1.93 -2.07 -10.00
CA VAL A 113 1.59 -3.25 -9.18
C VAL A 113 0.34 -3.94 -9.69
N GLU A 114 -0.71 -3.20 -10.01
CA GLU A 114 -1.97 -3.76 -10.52
C GLU A 114 -1.77 -4.41 -11.89
N LEU A 115 -1.16 -3.70 -12.85
CA LEU A 115 -0.91 -4.23 -14.19
C LEU A 115 -0.01 -5.47 -14.15
N SER A 116 1.04 -5.45 -13.33
CA SER A 116 1.90 -6.63 -13.15
C SER A 116 1.14 -7.81 -12.53
N SER A 117 0.16 -7.55 -11.66
CA SER A 117 -0.66 -8.57 -11.01
C SER A 117 -1.70 -9.17 -11.97
N LEU A 118 -2.29 -8.35 -12.86
CA LEU A 118 -3.13 -8.83 -13.96
C LEU A 118 -2.33 -9.68 -14.97
N MET A 119 -1.06 -9.31 -15.20
CA MET A 119 -0.15 -10.01 -16.10
C MET A 119 0.67 -11.11 -15.41
N MET A 120 0.36 -11.45 -14.16
CA MET A 120 1.18 -12.34 -13.32
C MET A 120 1.48 -13.71 -13.96
N ARG A 121 0.57 -14.25 -14.79
CA ARG A 121 0.79 -15.52 -15.51
C ARG A 121 1.84 -15.44 -16.63
N LYS A 122 2.14 -14.23 -17.10
CA LYS A 122 3.11 -13.95 -18.18
C LYS A 122 4.48 -13.49 -17.66
N LEU A 123 4.60 -13.22 -16.36
CA LEU A 123 5.83 -12.70 -15.76
C LEU A 123 6.58 -13.77 -14.96
N PRO A 124 7.92 -13.75 -14.94
CA PRO A 124 8.70 -14.56 -14.03
C PRO A 124 8.26 -14.30 -12.57
N ARG A 125 8.05 -15.38 -11.80
CA ARG A 125 7.52 -15.28 -10.43
C ARG A 125 8.32 -14.34 -9.53
N LYS A 126 9.65 -14.32 -9.68
CA LYS A 126 10.54 -13.43 -8.91
C LYS A 126 10.30 -11.96 -9.26
N LEU A 127 10.20 -11.63 -10.55
CA LEU A 127 9.97 -10.27 -11.03
C LEU A 127 8.62 -9.75 -10.55
N TRP A 128 7.54 -10.52 -10.76
CA TRP A 128 6.21 -10.16 -10.28
C TRP A 128 6.22 -9.91 -8.76
N HIS A 129 6.85 -10.79 -7.98
CA HIS A 129 6.89 -10.64 -6.53
C HIS A 129 7.69 -9.40 -6.10
N SER A 130 8.81 -9.10 -6.75
CA SER A 130 9.59 -7.88 -6.49
C SER A 130 8.79 -6.62 -6.81
N ILE A 131 8.07 -6.58 -7.94
CA ILE A 131 7.19 -5.45 -8.29
C ILE A 131 6.06 -5.34 -7.27
N HIS A 132 5.40 -6.44 -6.94
CA HIS A 132 4.28 -6.45 -6.01
C HIS A 132 4.69 -5.94 -4.61
N LEU A 133 5.94 -6.15 -4.19
CA LEU A 133 6.44 -5.62 -2.91
C LEU A 133 6.46 -4.09 -2.84
N PHE A 134 6.49 -3.39 -3.97
CA PHE A 134 6.35 -1.94 -4.00
C PHE A 134 4.95 -1.47 -3.55
N SER A 135 3.96 -2.36 -3.37
CA SER A 135 2.68 -2.02 -2.75
C SER A 135 2.82 -1.39 -1.36
N TYR A 136 3.83 -1.82 -0.60
CA TYR A 136 4.15 -1.24 0.71
C TYR A 136 4.73 0.17 0.59
N VAL A 137 5.55 0.41 -0.45
CA VAL A 137 6.09 1.75 -0.75
C VAL A 137 4.97 2.69 -1.19
N ALA A 138 4.09 2.22 -2.08
CA ALA A 138 2.89 2.97 -2.47
C ALA A 138 2.03 3.34 -1.27
N PHE A 139 1.78 2.40 -0.36
CA PHE A 139 1.03 2.69 0.87
C PHE A 139 1.72 3.75 1.73
N ALA A 140 3.03 3.63 1.97
CA ALA A 140 3.78 4.63 2.72
C ALA A 140 3.71 6.03 2.08
N MET A 141 3.91 6.10 0.76
CA MET A 141 3.80 7.36 0.01
C MET A 141 2.39 7.93 0.03
N ALA A 142 1.34 7.10 -0.08
CA ALA A 142 -0.05 7.52 0.03
C ALA A 142 -0.39 8.05 1.44
N THR A 143 0.16 7.43 2.49
CA THR A 143 0.02 7.93 3.87
C THR A 143 0.69 9.29 4.04
N VAL A 144 1.91 9.45 3.52
CA VAL A 144 2.62 10.75 3.53
C VAL A 144 1.87 11.79 2.71
N HIS A 145 1.36 11.43 1.52
CA HIS A 145 0.51 12.29 0.70
C HIS A 145 -0.72 12.76 1.48
N GLY A 146 -1.49 11.86 2.08
CA GLY A 146 -2.68 12.21 2.87
C GLY A 146 -2.35 13.10 4.06
N ALA A 147 -1.28 12.80 4.81
CA ALA A 147 -0.82 13.61 5.93
C ALA A 147 -0.39 15.02 5.50
N LEU A 148 0.30 15.14 4.35
CA LEU A 148 0.78 16.43 3.85
C LEU A 148 -0.31 17.24 3.12
N ALA A 149 -1.22 16.58 2.40
CA ALA A 149 -2.27 17.24 1.63
C ALA A 149 -3.48 17.63 2.48
N GLY A 150 -3.87 16.79 3.44
CA GLY A 150 -5.08 16.97 4.26
C GLY A 150 -5.02 18.21 5.15
N THR A 151 -6.18 18.87 5.33
CA THR A 151 -6.33 19.96 6.32
C THR A 151 -6.83 19.44 7.67
N ASP A 152 -7.17 18.16 7.77
CA ASP A 152 -7.72 17.50 8.96
C ASP A 152 -6.66 17.17 10.03
N ARG A 153 -5.48 17.80 9.94
CA ARG A 153 -4.36 17.62 10.89
C ARG A 153 -4.67 18.11 12.31
N GLY A 154 -5.75 18.84 12.51
CA GLY A 154 -6.22 19.23 13.84
C GLY A 154 -7.12 18.18 14.50
N ASN A 155 -7.60 17.17 13.76
CA ASN A 155 -8.52 16.17 14.29
C ASN A 155 -7.75 14.98 14.87
N THR A 156 -7.68 14.92 16.20
CA THR A 156 -6.96 13.87 16.94
C THR A 156 -7.50 12.47 16.64
N ALA A 157 -8.81 12.32 16.44
CA ALA A 157 -9.40 11.02 16.12
C ALA A 157 -8.97 10.52 14.72
N TYR A 158 -8.92 11.42 13.74
CA TYR A 158 -8.40 11.11 12.41
C TYR A 158 -6.92 10.68 12.47
N ILE A 159 -6.08 11.44 13.19
CA ILE A 159 -4.66 11.12 13.35
C ILE A 159 -4.47 9.77 14.05
N ALA A 160 -5.22 9.53 15.14
CA ALA A 160 -5.16 8.28 15.89
C ALA A 160 -5.56 7.08 15.02
N ALA A 161 -6.63 7.21 14.21
CA ALA A 161 -7.07 6.15 13.31
C ALA A 161 -6.03 5.85 12.22
N VAL A 162 -5.50 6.89 11.56
CA VAL A 162 -4.44 6.74 10.53
C VAL A 162 -3.19 6.12 11.14
N GLY A 163 -2.78 6.59 12.32
CA GLY A 163 -1.64 6.06 13.07
C GLY A 163 -1.82 4.59 13.46
N ALA A 164 -3.00 4.22 13.96
CA ALA A 164 -3.31 2.84 14.36
C ALA A 164 -3.27 1.88 13.17
N VAL A 165 -3.90 2.24 12.04
CA VAL A 165 -3.90 1.40 10.83
C VAL A 165 -2.49 1.28 10.24
N THR A 166 -1.77 2.39 10.13
CA THR A 166 -0.39 2.39 9.61
C THR A 166 0.53 1.57 10.50
N GLY A 167 0.46 1.78 11.82
CA GLY A 167 1.21 1.01 12.82
C GLY A 167 0.87 -0.48 12.76
N GLY A 168 -0.40 -0.84 12.65
CA GLY A 168 -0.85 -2.22 12.50
C GLY A 168 -0.27 -2.91 11.27
N ILE A 169 -0.22 -2.22 10.12
CA ILE A 169 0.39 -2.76 8.90
C ILE A 169 1.91 -2.92 9.06
N ILE A 170 2.59 -1.94 9.66
CA ILE A 170 4.04 -2.02 9.94
C ILE A 170 4.34 -3.21 10.85
N LEU A 171 3.61 -3.36 11.95
CA LEU A 171 3.78 -4.47 12.88
C LEU A 171 3.51 -5.81 12.21
N ALA A 172 2.47 -5.92 11.38
CA ALA A 172 2.16 -7.11 10.61
C ALA A 172 3.28 -7.45 9.60
N ALA A 173 3.84 -6.44 8.94
CA ALA A 173 4.94 -6.61 8.00
C ALA A 173 6.23 -7.06 8.70
N ILE A 174 6.56 -6.47 9.85
CA ILE A 174 7.70 -6.89 10.69
C ILE A 174 7.49 -8.33 11.16
N GLY A 175 6.32 -8.66 11.71
CA GLY A 175 5.97 -10.01 12.15
C GLY A 175 6.15 -11.04 11.02
N ARG A 176 5.71 -10.71 9.80
CA ARG A 176 5.94 -11.54 8.61
C ARG A 176 7.43 -11.79 8.34
N ILE A 177 8.26 -10.76 8.37
CA ILE A 177 9.72 -10.86 8.12
C ILE A 177 10.37 -11.75 9.17
N LEU A 178 10.01 -11.57 10.44
CA LEU A 178 10.53 -12.37 11.56
C LEU A 178 10.16 -13.85 11.42
N VAL A 179 8.89 -14.15 11.11
CA VAL A 179 8.43 -15.54 10.88
C VAL A 179 9.15 -16.18 9.69
N ALA A 180 9.36 -15.45 8.60
CA ALA A 180 10.06 -15.96 7.43
C ALA A 180 11.53 -16.30 7.74
N ARG A 181 12.22 -15.43 8.51
CA ARG A 181 13.60 -15.67 8.96
C ARG A 181 13.71 -16.88 9.90
N GLY A 182 12.77 -17.03 10.83
CA GLY A 182 12.73 -18.19 11.73
C GLY A 182 12.60 -19.51 10.97
N LYS A 183 11.71 -19.58 9.97
CA LYS A 183 11.56 -20.78 9.11
C LYS A 183 12.83 -21.08 8.30
N ALA A 184 13.50 -20.05 7.77
CA ALA A 184 14.75 -20.21 7.03
C ALA A 184 15.88 -20.77 7.91
N LYS A 185 16.00 -20.26 9.15
CA LYS A 185 16.97 -20.75 10.14
C LYS A 185 16.75 -22.23 10.47
N VAL A 186 15.53 -22.63 10.82
CA VAL A 186 15.20 -24.05 11.12
C VAL A 186 15.49 -24.96 9.92
N ARG A 187 15.24 -24.49 8.69
CA ARG A 187 15.58 -25.26 7.49
C ARG A 187 17.08 -25.42 7.31
N ALA A 188 17.86 -24.37 7.57
CA ALA A 188 19.33 -24.44 7.50
C ALA A 188 19.90 -25.41 8.54
N GLU A 189 19.40 -25.37 9.78
CA GLU A 189 19.80 -26.29 10.86
C GLU A 189 19.47 -27.76 10.51
N ARG A 190 18.29 -28.04 9.92
CA ARG A 190 17.93 -29.39 9.46
C ARG A 190 18.83 -29.90 8.33
N VAL A 191 19.29 -29.03 7.44
CA VAL A 191 20.17 -29.40 6.32
C VAL A 191 21.61 -29.61 6.79
N ALA A 192 22.06 -28.86 7.79
CA ALA A 192 23.40 -29.01 8.36
C ALA A 192 23.59 -30.36 9.10
N GLY A 193 22.50 -31.02 9.50
CA GLY A 193 22.54 -32.27 10.28
C GLY A 193 23.04 -32.05 11.71
N PRO A 194 22.85 -33.02 12.64
CA PRO A 194 23.53 -32.97 13.92
C PRO A 194 25.05 -32.99 13.69
N PRO A 195 25.86 -32.32 14.54
CA PRO A 195 27.31 -32.45 14.45
C PRO A 195 27.69 -33.93 14.56
N SER A 196 28.40 -34.44 13.55
CA SER A 196 28.99 -35.78 13.54
C SER A 196 30.07 -35.84 14.62
N GLY A 197 29.70 -36.18 15.85
CA GLY A 197 30.63 -36.09 16.96
C GLY A 197 30.07 -36.58 18.29
N SER A 198 29.65 -37.85 18.34
CA SER A 198 29.66 -38.63 19.59
C SER A 198 29.56 -40.14 19.30
N GLU A 199 30.43 -40.66 18.42
CA GLU A 199 30.70 -42.09 18.30
C GLU A 199 32.18 -42.32 18.64
N SER A 200 32.57 -42.09 19.90
CA SER A 200 33.85 -42.61 20.45
C SER A 200 33.92 -42.40 21.96
N ALA A 201 33.16 -43.20 22.73
CA ALA A 201 33.44 -43.44 24.14
C ALA A 201 32.72 -44.70 24.62
N VAL A 202 32.94 -45.82 23.94
CA VAL A 202 32.75 -47.15 24.54
C VAL A 202 34.03 -47.92 24.23
N SER A 203 34.94 -47.88 25.20
CA SER A 203 36.10 -48.77 25.31
C SER A 203 36.41 -48.91 26.78
#